data_AF-A0A2A2GQ96-F1
#
_entry.id   AF-A0A2A2GQ96-F1
#
_cell.length_a   1.000
_cell.length_b   1.000
_cell.length_c   1.000
_cell.angle_alpha   90.00
_cell.angle_beta   90.00
_cell.angle_gamma   90.00
#
_symmetry.space_group_name_H-M   'P 1'
#
loop_
_entity.id
_entity.type
_entity.pdbx_description
1 polymer ?
#
loop_
_entity_poly.entity_id
_entity_poly.type
_entity_poly.pdbx_seq_one_letter_code
_entity_poly.pdbx_strand_id
1 'polypeptide(L)'
;MITHKILSEEAKELKKILKNGEMIIPTFWECCRPALIYWVVMMAWVFFVFNFKLSDELFLALMFTSFLCFLLFLGITGTRGNYLAIPLNFRRKSICLKGLKKKLKLYMIFYFSILMAFGLFLKLCVVKLLALFFVVPHLFLIIFIIAIFSIDISRYQFSAFVAIIEQFKDQHKKESA
;
A
#
# COMPACT_ATOMS: atom_id res chain seq x y z
N MET A 1 12.00 20.14 0.51
CA MET A 1 12.23 19.54 -0.82
C MET A 1 13.22 18.40 -0.63
N ILE A 2 12.95 17.20 -1.16
CA ILE A 2 13.89 16.07 -1.08
C ILE A 2 14.96 16.29 -2.16
N THR A 3 16.23 16.34 -1.76
CA THR A 3 17.36 16.48 -2.69
C THR A 3 18.16 15.17 -2.76
N HIS A 4 18.85 14.94 -3.87
CA HIS A 4 19.71 13.75 -4.02
C HIS A 4 20.81 13.66 -2.95
N LYS A 5 21.29 14.81 -2.45
CA LYS A 5 22.29 14.86 -1.38
C LYS A 5 21.74 14.29 -0.07
N ILE A 6 20.55 14.74 0.35
CA ILE A 6 19.88 14.24 1.56
C ILE A 6 19.58 12.74 1.42
N LEU A 7 19.12 12.31 0.24
CA LEU A 7 18.82 10.91 -0.05
C LEU A 7 20.07 10.01 0.10
N SER A 8 21.21 10.43 -0.47
CA SER A 8 22.47 9.70 -0.40
C SER A 8 23.03 9.64 1.02
N GLU A 9 22.94 10.74 1.77
CA GLU A 9 23.38 10.81 3.17
C GLU A 9 22.54 9.89 4.07
N GLU A 10 21.22 9.95 3.97
CA GLU A 10 20.31 9.08 4.73
C GLU A 10 20.49 7.59 4.35
N ALA A 11 20.77 7.28 3.07
CA ALA A 11 21.06 5.91 2.64
C ALA A 11 22.36 5.37 3.24
N LYS A 12 23.41 6.21 3.36
CA LYS A 12 24.67 5.85 4.03
C LYS A 12 24.48 5.66 5.54
N GLU A 13 23.71 6.53 6.18
CA GLU A 13 23.36 6.41 7.61
C GLU A 13 22.59 5.10 7.86
N LEU A 14 21.60 4.79 7.02
CA LEU A 14 20.86 3.52 7.09
C LEU A 14 21.80 2.31 6.94
N LYS A 15 22.70 2.32 5.93
CA LYS A 15 23.68 1.23 5.73
C LYS A 15 24.58 1.03 6.96
N LYS A 16 24.97 2.10 7.65
CA LYS A 16 25.78 2.02 8.87
C LYS A 16 24.99 1.39 10.03
N ILE A 17 23.73 1.79 10.19
CA ILE A 17 22.85 1.23 11.24
C ILE A 17 22.56 -0.25 11.00
N LEU A 18 22.31 -0.65 9.74
CA LEU A 18 22.12 -2.06 9.41
C LEU A 18 23.37 -2.90 9.73
N LYS A 19 24.58 -2.41 9.41
CA LYS A 19 25.84 -3.10 9.76
C LYS A 19 26.02 -3.33 11.27
N ASN A 20 25.41 -2.49 12.10
CA ASN A 20 25.46 -2.62 13.55
C ASN A 20 24.42 -3.62 14.10
N GLY A 21 23.62 -4.26 13.25
CA GLY A 21 22.64 -5.27 13.66
C GLY A 21 21.37 -4.73 14.30
N GLU A 22 21.09 -3.42 14.20
CA GLU A 22 19.97 -2.77 14.90
C GLU A 22 18.59 -2.96 14.22
N MET A 23 18.41 -3.98 13.37
CA MET A 23 17.09 -4.22 12.75
C MET A 23 16.13 -4.90 13.71
N ILE A 24 14.90 -4.39 13.70
CA ILE A 24 13.81 -4.88 14.53
C ILE A 24 13.01 -5.86 13.68
N ILE A 25 12.75 -7.08 14.15
CA ILE A 25 11.85 -7.99 13.44
C ILE A 25 10.40 -7.61 13.78
N PRO A 26 9.60 -7.08 12.83
CA PRO A 26 8.24 -6.68 13.12
C PRO A 26 7.32 -7.90 13.22
N THR A 27 6.30 -7.81 14.07
CA THR A 27 5.30 -8.87 14.20
C THR A 27 4.40 -8.89 12.96
N PHE A 28 4.01 -10.08 12.50
CA PHE A 28 3.12 -10.23 11.34
C PHE A 28 1.81 -9.44 11.48
N TRP A 29 1.23 -9.45 12.67
CA TRP A 29 -0.01 -8.72 12.96
C TRP A 29 0.14 -7.20 12.81
N GLU A 30 1.28 -6.67 13.25
CA GLU A 30 1.57 -5.25 13.09
C GLU A 30 1.59 -4.87 11.62
N CYS A 31 2.18 -5.70 10.74
CA CYS A 31 2.22 -5.48 9.29
C CYS A 31 0.83 -5.52 8.64
N CYS A 32 0.00 -6.49 9.04
CA CYS A 32 -1.29 -6.83 8.41
C CYS A 32 -2.43 -5.86 8.74
N ARG A 33 -2.43 -5.29 9.95
CA ARG A 33 -3.55 -4.49 10.48
C ARG A 33 -4.18 -3.47 9.51
N PRO A 34 -3.43 -2.58 8.81
CA PRO A 34 -4.04 -1.57 7.94
C PRO A 34 -4.65 -2.18 6.67
N ALA A 35 -4.08 -3.25 6.15
CA ALA A 35 -4.63 -3.93 4.98
C ALA A 35 -5.94 -4.66 5.33
N LEU A 36 -6.02 -5.26 6.52
CA LEU A 36 -7.26 -5.84 7.04
C LEU A 36 -8.35 -4.79 7.26
N ILE A 37 -8.00 -3.64 7.86
CA ILE A 37 -8.95 -2.53 8.04
C ILE A 37 -9.50 -2.07 6.69
N TYR A 38 -8.62 -1.87 5.71
CA TYR A 38 -9.02 -1.50 4.36
C TYR A 38 -9.97 -2.55 3.74
N TRP A 39 -9.65 -3.84 3.87
CA TRP A 39 -10.49 -4.92 3.35
C TRP A 39 -11.89 -4.90 3.95
N VAL A 40 -12.01 -4.81 5.29
CA VAL A 40 -13.32 -4.75 5.97
C VAL A 40 -14.15 -3.54 5.51
N VAL A 41 -13.52 -2.37 5.41
CA VAL A 41 -14.18 -1.15 4.94
C VAL A 41 -14.67 -1.29 3.49
N MET A 42 -13.86 -1.91 2.63
CA MET A 42 -14.24 -2.17 1.24
C MET A 42 -15.40 -3.15 1.12
N MET A 43 -15.43 -4.22 1.94
CA MET A 43 -16.55 -5.15 1.96
C MET A 43 -17.84 -4.44 2.39
N ALA A 44 -17.79 -3.68 3.49
CA ALA A 44 -18.93 -2.91 3.96
C ALA A 44 -19.44 -1.90 2.91
N TRP A 45 -18.52 -1.28 2.17
CA TRP A 45 -18.85 -0.35 1.10
C TRP A 45 -19.60 -1.04 -0.06
N VAL A 46 -19.13 -2.21 -0.51
CA VAL A 46 -19.82 -2.99 -1.55
C VAL A 46 -21.24 -3.35 -1.08
N PHE A 47 -21.39 -3.85 0.15
CA PHE A 47 -22.73 -4.12 0.70
C PHE A 47 -23.64 -2.88 0.68
N PHE A 48 -23.11 -1.70 1.01
CA PHE A 48 -23.86 -0.45 0.99
C PHE A 48 -24.29 -0.01 -0.43
N VAL A 49 -23.41 -0.16 -1.42
CA VAL A 49 -23.69 0.16 -2.83
C VAL A 49 -24.83 -0.71 -3.37
N PHE A 50 -24.86 -1.98 -2.99
CA PHE A 50 -25.88 -2.96 -3.41
C PHE A 50 -27.10 -3.04 -2.49
N ASN A 51 -27.29 -2.05 -1.60
CA ASN A 51 -28.43 -1.96 -0.68
C ASN A 51 -28.64 -3.20 0.21
N PHE A 52 -27.56 -3.92 0.54
CA PHE A 52 -27.61 -5.14 1.35
C PHE A 52 -28.55 -6.24 0.81
N LYS A 53 -28.92 -6.18 -0.48
CA LYS A 53 -29.75 -7.20 -1.11
C LYS A 53 -28.86 -8.31 -1.63
N LEU A 54 -29.12 -9.54 -1.19
CA LEU A 54 -28.44 -10.72 -1.71
C LEU A 54 -28.89 -10.94 -3.16
N SER A 55 -27.96 -10.76 -4.09
CA SER A 55 -28.12 -10.98 -5.52
C SER A 55 -26.84 -11.58 -6.09
N ASP A 56 -26.95 -12.24 -7.25
CA ASP A 56 -25.78 -12.79 -7.95
C ASP A 56 -24.76 -11.68 -8.29
N GLU A 57 -25.24 -10.48 -8.60
CA GLU A 57 -24.40 -9.30 -8.83
C GLU A 57 -23.61 -8.88 -7.58
N LEU A 58 -24.24 -8.92 -6.40
CA LEU A 58 -23.54 -8.64 -5.14
C LEU A 58 -22.45 -9.69 -4.87
N PHE A 59 -22.76 -10.97 -5.07
CA PHE A 59 -21.77 -12.04 -4.89
C PHE A 59 -20.58 -11.86 -5.81
N LEU A 60 -20.82 -11.56 -7.09
CA LEU A 60 -19.76 -11.28 -8.06
C LEU A 60 -18.90 -10.07 -7.62
N ALA A 61 -19.54 -8.98 -7.23
CA ALA A 61 -18.85 -7.77 -6.77
C ALA A 61 -18.02 -8.01 -5.50
N LEU A 62 -18.55 -8.75 -4.52
CA LEU A 62 -17.85 -9.12 -3.29
C LEU A 62 -16.67 -10.03 -3.57
N MET A 63 -16.84 -11.09 -4.36
CA MET A 63 -15.76 -12.01 -4.73
C MET A 63 -14.61 -11.26 -5.39
N PHE A 64 -14.91 -10.39 -6.36
CA PHE A 64 -13.89 -9.63 -7.08
C PHE A 64 -13.21 -8.59 -6.18
N THR A 65 -13.99 -7.84 -5.40
CA THR A 65 -13.42 -6.85 -4.45
C THR A 65 -12.55 -7.54 -3.41
N SER A 66 -12.97 -8.72 -2.94
CA SER A 66 -12.22 -9.52 -1.96
C SER A 66 -10.90 -10.00 -2.54
N PHE A 67 -10.91 -10.49 -3.79
CA PHE A 67 -9.69 -10.87 -4.51
C PHE A 67 -8.72 -9.69 -4.68
N LEU A 68 -9.22 -8.51 -5.07
CA LEU A 68 -8.38 -7.30 -5.16
C LEU A 68 -7.82 -6.86 -3.81
N CYS A 69 -8.63 -6.93 -2.75
CA CYS A 69 -8.18 -6.62 -1.39
C CYS A 69 -7.10 -7.61 -0.93
N PHE A 70 -7.20 -8.88 -1.30
CA PHE A 70 -6.17 -9.89 -1.02
C PHE A 70 -4.84 -9.57 -1.73
N LEU A 71 -4.87 -9.19 -3.01
CA LEU A 71 -3.66 -8.77 -3.73
C LEU A 71 -3.00 -7.54 -3.10
N LEU A 72 -3.81 -6.53 -2.74
CA LEU A 72 -3.32 -5.35 -2.03
C LEU A 72 -2.79 -5.72 -0.64
N PHE A 73 -3.41 -6.67 0.05
CA PHE A 73 -2.95 -7.15 1.35
C PHE A 73 -1.55 -7.74 1.26
N LEU A 74 -1.25 -8.58 0.26
CA LEU A 74 0.08 -9.13 0.05
C LEU A 74 1.12 -8.03 -0.22
N GLY A 75 0.79 -7.06 -1.08
CA GLY A 75 1.69 -5.94 -1.38
C GLY A 75 1.95 -5.03 -0.17
N ILE A 76 0.90 -4.67 0.57
CA ILE A 76 1.00 -3.80 1.75
C ILE A 76 1.75 -4.51 2.88
N THR A 77 1.48 -5.78 3.14
CA THR A 77 2.16 -6.52 4.21
C THR A 77 3.65 -6.68 3.94
N GLY A 78 4.03 -7.01 2.70
CA GLY A 78 5.44 -7.10 2.30
C GLY A 78 6.19 -5.76 2.44
N THR A 79 5.63 -4.70 1.85
CA THR A 79 6.24 -3.36 1.91
C THR A 79 6.30 -2.80 3.34
N ARG A 80 5.25 -3.05 4.14
CA ARG A 80 5.20 -2.59 5.53
C ARG A 80 6.10 -3.41 6.45
N GLY A 81 6.31 -4.69 6.17
CA GLY A 81 7.34 -5.50 6.82
C GLY A 81 8.72 -4.87 6.65
N ASN A 82 9.09 -4.53 5.42
CA ASN A 82 10.37 -3.86 5.14
C ASN A 82 10.47 -2.49 5.83
N TYR A 83 9.39 -1.71 5.83
CA TYR A 83 9.37 -0.41 6.51
C TYR A 83 9.50 -0.53 8.03
N LEU A 84 8.79 -1.48 8.65
CA LEU A 84 8.82 -1.66 10.10
C LEU A 84 10.14 -2.27 10.58
N ALA A 85 10.86 -3.00 9.71
CA ALA A 85 12.18 -3.55 10.01
C ALA A 85 13.24 -2.47 10.27
N ILE A 86 13.07 -1.30 9.66
CA ILE A 86 13.94 -0.14 9.88
C ILE A 86 13.79 0.34 11.34
N PRO A 87 14.90 0.63 12.06
CA PRO A 87 14.84 1.08 13.44
C PRO A 87 14.03 2.37 13.61
N LEU A 88 13.30 2.46 14.73
CA LEU A 88 12.36 3.55 15.02
C LEU A 88 13.04 4.92 15.04
N ASN A 89 14.28 4.99 15.54
CA ASN A 89 15.07 6.23 15.62
C ASN A 89 15.30 6.82 14.23
N PHE A 90 15.71 5.98 13.27
CA PHE A 90 15.92 6.40 11.89
C PHE A 90 14.61 6.78 11.20
N ARG A 91 13.54 5.98 11.36
CA ARG A 91 12.21 6.28 10.80
C ARG A 91 11.64 7.63 11.23
N ARG A 92 11.88 8.03 12.48
CA ARG A 92 11.41 9.32 13.03
C ARG A 92 12.30 10.49 12.63
N LYS A 93 13.58 10.26 12.34
CA LYS A 93 14.52 11.32 11.93
C LYS A 93 14.48 11.59 10.43
N SER A 94 14.40 10.54 9.61
CA SER A 94 14.47 10.61 8.14
C SER A 94 13.38 11.51 7.54
N ILE A 95 13.84 12.49 6.76
CA ILE A 95 12.99 13.40 5.99
C ILE A 95 12.44 12.68 4.77
N CYS A 96 13.22 11.80 4.14
CA CYS A 96 12.81 11.03 2.97
C CYS A 96 11.66 10.07 3.30
N LEU A 97 11.76 9.28 4.38
CA LEU A 97 10.71 8.36 4.82
C LEU A 97 9.43 9.09 5.24
N LYS A 98 9.54 10.25 5.91
CA LYS A 98 8.39 11.10 6.22
C LYS A 98 7.72 11.64 4.96
N GLY A 99 8.50 12.10 3.99
CA GLY A 99 8.02 12.58 2.70
C GLY A 99 7.27 11.49 1.93
N LEU A 100 7.86 10.30 1.86
CA LEU A 100 7.26 9.12 1.23
C LEU A 100 5.92 8.76 1.89
N LYS A 101 5.89 8.69 3.23
CA LYS A 101 4.67 8.42 4.00
C LYS A 101 3.57 9.46 3.73
N LYS A 102 3.93 10.75 3.65
CA LYS A 102 2.98 11.84 3.37
C LYS A 102 2.40 11.70 1.96
N LYS A 103 3.23 11.44 0.95
CA LYS A 103 2.77 11.19 -0.44
C LYS A 103 1.86 9.97 -0.50
N LEU A 104 2.29 8.83 0.07
CA LEU A 104 1.48 7.61 0.11
C LEU A 104 0.12 7.86 0.76
N LYS A 105 0.07 8.58 1.89
CA LYS A 105 -1.19 8.95 2.55
C LYS A 105 -2.09 9.80 1.61
N LEU A 106 -1.51 10.74 0.87
CA LEU A 106 -2.26 11.56 -0.08
C LEU A 106 -2.85 10.74 -1.23
N TYR A 107 -2.05 9.85 -1.84
CA TYR A 107 -2.53 8.94 -2.89
C TYR A 107 -3.64 8.01 -2.38
N MET A 108 -3.50 7.47 -1.17
CA MET A 108 -4.51 6.62 -0.55
C MET A 108 -5.82 7.38 -0.31
N ILE A 109 -5.76 8.63 0.19
CA ILE A 109 -6.94 9.46 0.39
C ILE A 109 -7.61 9.75 -0.95
N PHE A 110 -6.84 10.15 -1.97
CA PHE A 110 -7.38 10.47 -3.29
C PHE A 110 -8.06 9.25 -3.94
N TYR A 111 -7.39 8.10 -3.91
CA TYR A 111 -7.94 6.83 -4.38
C TYR A 111 -9.25 6.47 -3.68
N PHE A 112 -9.28 6.55 -2.35
CA PHE A 112 -10.45 6.20 -1.57
C PHE A 112 -11.62 7.16 -1.83
N SER A 113 -11.35 8.46 -1.95
CA SER A 113 -12.36 9.47 -2.27
C SER A 113 -12.98 9.25 -3.65
N ILE A 114 -12.18 8.95 -4.68
CA ILE A 114 -12.70 8.65 -6.02
C ILE A 114 -13.58 7.41 -5.99
N LEU A 115 -13.12 6.35 -5.34
CA LEU A 115 -13.84 5.08 -5.28
C LEU A 115 -15.18 5.20 -4.54
N MET A 116 -15.21 5.97 -3.45
CA MET A 116 -16.42 6.28 -2.72
C MET A 116 -17.38 7.14 -3.55
N ALA A 117 -16.90 8.20 -4.19
CA ALA A 117 -17.72 9.04 -5.05
C ALA A 117 -18.32 8.23 -6.23
N PHE A 118 -17.51 7.36 -6.83
CA PHE A 118 -17.94 6.53 -7.95
C PHE A 118 -18.97 5.47 -7.54
N GLY A 119 -18.77 4.78 -6.40
CA GLY A 119 -19.77 3.86 -5.87
C GLY A 119 -21.10 4.54 -5.52
N LEU A 120 -21.05 5.76 -4.98
CA LEU A 120 -22.24 6.55 -4.69
C LEU A 120 -22.98 6.97 -5.97
N PHE A 121 -22.23 7.42 -6.99
CA PHE A 121 -22.79 7.77 -8.30
C PHE A 121 -23.53 6.59 -8.93
N LEU A 122 -22.91 5.41 -8.95
CA LEU A 122 -23.52 4.18 -9.47
C LEU A 122 -24.81 3.81 -8.73
N LYS A 123 -24.82 3.94 -7.40
CA LYS A 123 -26.01 3.72 -6.57
C LYS A 123 -27.15 4.69 -6.93
N LEU A 124 -26.85 5.97 -7.17
CA LEU A 124 -27.84 7.00 -7.49
C LEU A 124 -28.43 6.85 -8.91
N CYS A 125 -27.63 6.41 -9.88
CA CYS A 125 -28.09 6.28 -11.27
C CYS A 125 -28.90 5.01 -11.57
N VAL A 126 -29.12 4.12 -10.58
CA VAL A 126 -29.90 2.85 -10.71
C VAL A 126 -29.53 2.06 -11.98
N VAL A 127 -28.23 1.88 -12.20
CA VAL A 127 -27.73 1.16 -13.37
C VAL A 127 -28.05 -0.33 -13.21
N LYS A 128 -28.84 -0.91 -14.13
CA LYS A 128 -29.28 -2.33 -14.13
C LYS A 128 -28.13 -3.36 -14.20
N LEU A 129 -26.88 -2.93 -14.41
CA LEU A 129 -25.70 -3.77 -14.52
C LEU A 129 -24.62 -3.32 -13.51
N LEU A 130 -25.04 -3.12 -12.26
CA LEU A 130 -24.27 -2.38 -11.25
C LEU A 130 -22.91 -3.01 -10.94
N ALA A 131 -22.83 -4.35 -10.95
CA ALA A 131 -21.60 -5.09 -10.64
C ALA A 131 -20.47 -4.87 -11.64
N LEU A 132 -20.72 -4.99 -12.94
CA LEU A 132 -19.67 -4.83 -13.96
C LEU A 132 -19.16 -3.39 -13.99
N PHE A 133 -20.07 -2.41 -13.90
CA PHE A 133 -19.72 -1.00 -13.85
C PHE A 133 -19.02 -0.59 -12.56
N PHE A 134 -19.17 -1.35 -11.46
CA PHE A 134 -18.40 -1.13 -10.24
C PHE A 134 -17.02 -1.77 -10.32
N VAL A 135 -16.96 -3.05 -10.73
CA VAL A 135 -15.76 -3.89 -10.70
C VAL A 135 -14.69 -3.45 -11.69
N VAL A 136 -15.06 -3.22 -12.96
CA VAL A 136 -14.07 -2.93 -14.01
C VAL A 136 -13.35 -1.60 -13.75
N PRO A 137 -14.05 -0.48 -13.46
CA PRO A 137 -13.39 0.77 -13.14
C PRO A 137 -12.60 0.71 -11.84
N HIS A 138 -13.03 -0.09 -10.85
CA HIS A 138 -12.27 -0.29 -9.61
C HIS A 138 -10.90 -0.91 -9.88
N LEU A 139 -10.83 -1.96 -10.71
CA LEU A 139 -9.57 -2.55 -11.14
C LEU A 139 -8.69 -1.53 -11.86
N PHE A 140 -9.25 -0.82 -12.84
CA PHE A 140 -8.52 0.20 -13.60
C PHE A 140 -7.96 1.30 -12.69
N LEU A 141 -8.75 1.76 -11.72
CA LEU A 141 -8.33 2.80 -10.77
C LEU A 141 -7.17 2.34 -9.89
N ILE A 142 -7.19 1.09 -9.39
CA ILE A 142 -6.07 0.52 -8.63
C ILE A 142 -4.80 0.49 -9.47
N ILE A 143 -4.87 -0.07 -10.68
CA ILE A 143 -3.71 -0.18 -11.58
C ILE A 143 -3.17 1.21 -11.90
N PHE A 144 -4.04 2.17 -12.19
CA PHE A 144 -3.68 3.53 -12.54
C PHE A 144 -2.97 4.26 -11.39
N ILE A 145 -3.50 4.16 -10.16
CA ILE A 145 -2.88 4.76 -8.98
C ILE A 145 -1.53 4.10 -8.65
N ILE A 146 -1.42 2.78 -8.75
CA ILE A 146 -0.14 2.07 -8.55
C ILE A 146 0.88 2.50 -9.60
N ALA A 147 0.47 2.66 -10.86
CA ALA A 147 1.35 3.11 -11.94
C ALA A 147 1.84 4.55 -11.69
N ILE A 148 0.94 5.49 -11.36
CA ILE A 148 1.32 6.86 -11.03
C ILE A 148 2.27 6.90 -9.83
N PHE A 149 1.95 6.15 -8.77
CA PHE A 149 2.80 6.08 -7.59
C PHE A 149 4.19 5.51 -7.91
N SER A 150 4.27 4.48 -8.75
CA SER A 150 5.53 3.90 -9.20
C SER A 150 6.37 4.89 -10.01
N ILE A 151 5.73 5.67 -10.90
CA ILE A 151 6.37 6.74 -11.67
C ILE A 151 6.83 7.89 -10.76
N ASP A 152 6.03 8.27 -9.76
CA ASP A 152 6.40 9.32 -8.80
C ASP A 152 7.59 8.87 -7.94
N ILE A 153 7.58 7.62 -7.45
CA ILE A 153 8.68 7.04 -6.68
C ILE A 153 9.98 6.93 -7.48
N SER A 154 9.91 6.50 -8.75
CA SER A 154 11.10 6.28 -9.57
C SER A 154 11.93 7.55 -9.74
N ARG A 155 11.29 8.73 -9.70
CA ARG A 155 11.95 10.05 -9.73
C ARG A 155 12.80 10.33 -8.49
N TYR A 156 12.48 9.74 -7.35
CA TYR A 156 13.17 10.02 -6.08
C TYR A 156 14.27 9.01 -5.72
N GLN A 157 14.66 8.10 -6.62
CA GLN A 157 15.72 7.08 -6.39
C GLN A 157 15.56 6.30 -5.07
N PHE A 158 14.33 6.14 -4.55
CA PHE A 158 14.06 5.32 -3.37
C PHE A 158 14.43 3.84 -3.56
N SER A 159 14.65 3.42 -4.81
CA SER A 159 15.24 2.13 -5.16
C SER A 159 16.59 1.88 -4.45
N ALA A 160 17.38 2.92 -4.18
CA ALA A 160 18.63 2.77 -3.42
C ALA A 160 18.39 2.34 -1.96
N PHE A 161 17.34 2.87 -1.31
CA PHE A 161 16.95 2.44 0.04
C PHE A 161 16.46 1.01 0.06
N VAL A 162 15.62 0.64 -0.92
CA VAL A 162 15.09 -0.72 -1.05
C VAL A 162 16.23 -1.71 -1.30
N ALA A 163 17.15 -1.39 -2.20
CA ALA A 163 18.30 -2.22 -2.52
C ALA A 163 19.22 -2.45 -1.31
N ILE A 164 19.45 -1.44 -0.46
CA ILE A 164 20.25 -1.60 0.76
C ILE A 164 19.56 -2.54 1.76
N ILE A 165 18.24 -2.44 1.89
CA ILE A 165 17.45 -3.32 2.79
C ILE A 165 17.46 -4.76 2.26
N GLU A 166 17.28 -4.96 0.95
CA GLU A 166 17.31 -6.27 0.31
C GLU A 166 18.69 -6.92 0.42
N GLN A 167 19.76 -6.19 0.12
CA GLN A 167 21.14 -6.67 0.26
C GLN A 167 21.44 -7.19 1.67
N PHE A 168 21.00 -6.47 2.69
CA PHE A 168 21.21 -6.92 4.06
C PHE A 168 20.39 -8.17 4.39
N LYS A 169 19.13 -8.24 3.94
CA LYS A 169 18.29 -9.41 4.16
C LYS A 169 18.90 -10.67 3.53
N ASP A 170 19.48 -10.54 2.34
CA ASP A 170 20.18 -11.62 1.66
C ASP A 170 21.47 -12.04 2.38
N GLN A 171 22.21 -11.09 2.96
CA GLN A 171 23.38 -11.40 3.80
C GLN A 171 22.97 -12.21 5.04
N HIS A 172 21.94 -11.77 5.75
CA HIS A 172 21.47 -12.44 6.95
C HIS A 172 20.85 -13.82 6.68
N LYS A 173 20.20 -13.98 5.51
CA LYS A 173 19.67 -15.28 5.05
C LYS A 173 20.80 -16.28 4.73
N LYS A 174 21.96 -15.80 4.25
CA LYS A 174 23.13 -16.64 3.98
C LYS A 174 23.90 -17.04 5.25
N GLU A 175 23.87 -16.21 6.29
CA GLU A 175 24.51 -16.52 7.58
C GLU A 175 23.68 -17.46 8.47
N SER A 176 22.39 -17.66 8.15
CA SER A 176 21.45 -18.51 8.88
C SER A 176 21.12 -19.84 8.17
N ALA A 177 21.78 -20.11 7.04
CA ALA A 177 21.69 -21.34 6.26
C ALA A 177 23.00 -22.12 6.37
#